data_AF-A0A357QUM5-F1
#
_entry.id   AF-A0A357QUM5-F1
#
_cell.length_a   1.000
_cell.length_b   1.000
_cell.length_c   1.000
_cell.angle_alpha   90.00
_cell.angle_beta   90.00
_cell.angle_gamma   90.00
#
_symmetry.space_group_name_H-M   'P 1'
#
loop_
_entity.id
_entity.type
_entity.pdbx_description
1 polymer ?
#
loop_
_entity_poly.entity_id
_entity_poly.type
_entity_poly.pdbx_seq_one_letter_code
_entity_poly.pdbx_strand_id
1 'polypeptide(L)'
;MDKHIKECAAVFLRDQKRLFDEPVVFDVEEAEEFLEDCFAQYCKNIKELKQVMDDEGMDISGMSDEEIEEQLEVFKLDDGHGYFFVEA
;
A
#
# COMPACT_ATOMS: atom_id res chain seq x y z
N MET A 1 0.49 -10.36 -4.06
CA MET A 1 1.66 -9.46 -4.06
C MET A 1 2.64 -9.79 -5.19
N ASP A 2 3.09 -11.04 -5.30
CA ASP A 2 4.26 -11.50 -6.06
C ASP A 2 4.43 -10.99 -7.51
N LYS A 3 3.33 -10.82 -8.26
CA LYS A 3 3.42 -10.33 -9.65
C LYS A 3 3.76 -8.83 -9.73
N HIS A 4 3.38 -8.05 -8.72
CA HIS A 4 3.50 -6.60 -8.67
C HIS A 4 4.49 -6.12 -7.61
N ILE A 5 5.18 -7.04 -6.92
CA ILE A 5 6.06 -6.73 -5.79
C ILE A 5 7.12 -5.68 -6.14
N LYS A 6 7.75 -5.78 -7.33
CA LYS A 6 8.74 -4.81 -7.82
C LYS A 6 8.18 -3.40 -8.01
N GLU A 7 6.97 -3.31 -8.55
CA GLU A 7 6.31 -2.02 -8.79
C GLU A 7 5.89 -1.39 -7.45
N CYS A 8 5.35 -2.20 -6.54
CA CYS A 8 4.97 -1.79 -5.19
C CYS A 8 6.19 -1.36 -4.38
N ALA A 9 7.29 -2.12 -4.42
CA ALA A 9 8.54 -1.83 -3.73
C ALA A 9 9.16 -0.50 -4.19
N ALA A 10 9.14 -0.22 -5.50
CA ALA A 10 9.61 1.05 -6.05
C ALA A 10 8.78 2.25 -5.55
N VAL A 11 7.45 2.11 -5.51
CA VAL A 11 6.54 3.15 -4.99
C VAL A 11 6.72 3.32 -3.48
N PHE A 12 6.79 2.21 -2.73
CA PHE A 12 6.99 2.22 -1.30
C PHE A 12 8.33 2.88 -0.92
N LEU A 13 9.43 2.49 -1.56
CA LEU A 13 10.74 3.09 -1.32
C LEU A 13 10.73 4.61 -1.48
N ARG A 14 10.00 5.12 -2.48
CA ARG A 14 9.83 6.55 -2.74
C ARG A 14 8.97 7.24 -1.68
N ASP A 15 7.85 6.62 -1.32
CA ASP A 15 6.75 7.28 -0.58
C ASP A 15 6.63 6.83 0.89
N GLN A 16 7.47 5.90 1.37
CA GLN A 16 7.42 5.30 2.72
C GLN A 16 7.36 6.34 3.85
N LYS A 17 7.88 7.55 3.61
CA LYS A 17 7.87 8.65 4.59
C LYS A 17 6.49 9.21 4.93
N ARG A 18 5.46 8.83 4.19
CA ARG A 18 4.08 9.14 4.54
C ARG A 18 3.55 8.23 5.66
N LEU A 19 4.09 7.03 5.79
CA LEU A 19 3.68 6.03 6.76
C LEU A 19 4.66 5.95 7.94
N PHE A 20 5.96 6.13 7.68
CA PHE A 20 7.03 6.07 8.67
C PHE A 20 7.79 7.39 8.75
N ASP A 21 8.02 7.91 9.96
CA ASP A 21 8.76 9.16 10.17
C ASP A 21 10.23 9.08 9.67
N GLU A 22 10.80 7.88 9.68
CA GLU A 22 12.15 7.58 9.18
C GLU A 22 12.10 6.46 8.14
N PRO A 23 13.02 6.45 7.14
CA PRO A 23 13.08 5.34 6.18
C PRO A 23 13.33 4.01 6.88
N VAL A 24 12.48 3.02 6.57
CA VAL A 24 12.62 1.63 7.03
C VAL A 24 13.38 0.77 6.02
N VAL A 25 13.47 1.23 4.77
CA VAL A 25 14.18 0.58 3.66
C VAL A 25 14.94 1.60 2.81
N PHE A 26 16.04 1.18 2.18
CA PHE A 26 16.97 2.07 1.47
C PHE A 26 17.15 1.71 -0.01
N ASP A 27 16.76 0.53 -0.44
CA ASP A 27 16.72 0.13 -1.84
C ASP A 27 15.49 -0.73 -2.17
N VAL A 28 15.39 -1.13 -3.44
CA VAL A 28 14.22 -1.88 -3.94
C VAL A 28 14.22 -3.30 -3.38
N GLU A 29 15.36 -3.95 -3.21
CA GLU A 29 15.42 -5.33 -2.69
C GLU A 29 14.96 -5.35 -1.22
N GLU A 30 15.44 -4.40 -0.40
CA GLU A 30 14.97 -4.23 0.97
C GLU A 30 13.46 -3.91 1.04
N ALA A 31 12.95 -3.11 0.10
CA ALA A 31 11.52 -2.80 0.02
C ALA A 31 10.67 -4.02 -0.40
N GLU A 32 11.18 -4.90 -1.27
CA GLU A 32 10.50 -6.16 -1.60
C GLU A 32 10.39 -7.04 -0.33
N GLU A 33 11.49 -7.24 0.40
CA GLU A 33 11.51 -8.03 1.64
C GLU A 33 10.59 -7.44 2.71
N PHE A 34 10.63 -6.11 2.92
CA PHE A 34 9.78 -5.43 3.89
C PHE A 34 8.28 -5.61 3.58
N LEU A 35 7.88 -5.44 2.31
CA LEU A 35 6.48 -5.58 1.93
C LEU A 35 5.98 -7.02 2.04
N GLU A 36 6.84 -8.01 1.82
CA GLU A 36 6.51 -9.42 2.07
C GLU A 36 6.36 -9.71 3.57
N ASP A 37 7.27 -9.21 4.40
CA ASP A 37 7.26 -9.39 5.86
C ASP A 37 6.09 -8.67 6.54
N CYS A 38 5.69 -7.50 6.03
CA CYS A 38 4.51 -6.74 6.47
C CYS A 38 3.20 -7.24 5.85
N PHE A 39 3.22 -8.36 5.11
CA PHE A 39 2.03 -8.92 4.45
C PHE A 39 1.26 -7.93 3.59
N ALA A 40 1.96 -7.01 2.91
CA ALA A 40 1.34 -5.98 2.09
C ALA A 40 0.43 -6.59 1.01
N GLN A 41 -0.73 -5.98 0.82
CA GLN A 41 -1.79 -6.55 -0.03
C GLN A 41 -1.99 -5.70 -1.29
N TYR A 42 -1.63 -6.27 -2.44
CA TYR A 42 -1.94 -5.68 -3.75
C TYR A 42 -3.43 -5.77 -4.08
N CYS A 43 -4.02 -4.65 -4.52
CA CYS A 43 -5.42 -4.51 -4.89
C CYS A 43 -5.52 -3.94 -6.31
N LYS A 44 -6.23 -4.62 -7.22
CA LYS A 44 -6.32 -4.21 -8.63
C LYS A 44 -7.19 -2.95 -8.82
N ASN A 45 -8.05 -2.63 -7.86
CA ASN A 45 -8.99 -1.51 -7.94
C ASN A 45 -9.46 -1.10 -6.54
N ILE A 46 -10.16 0.04 -6.45
CA ILE A 46 -10.63 0.61 -5.20
C ILE A 46 -11.59 -0.32 -4.42
N LYS A 47 -12.32 -1.21 -5.11
CA LYS A 47 -13.25 -2.13 -4.42
C LYS A 47 -12.49 -3.20 -3.64
N GLU A 48 -11.44 -3.76 -4.25
CA GLU A 48 -10.55 -4.71 -3.57
C GLU A 48 -9.83 -4.04 -2.41
N LEU A 49 -9.37 -2.80 -2.59
CA LEU A 49 -8.74 -2.03 -1.51
C LEU A 49 -9.68 -1.82 -0.33
N LYS A 50 -10.92 -1.36 -0.57
CA LYS A 50 -11.91 -1.19 0.48
C LYS A 50 -12.21 -2.51 1.21
N GLN A 51 -12.24 -3.62 0.48
CA GLN A 51 -12.43 -4.93 1.11
C GLN A 51 -11.25 -5.29 2.01
N VAL A 52 -10.02 -5.09 1.56
CA VAL A 52 -8.82 -5.30 2.40
C VAL A 52 -8.89 -4.45 3.67
N MET A 53 -9.19 -3.16 3.56
CA MET A 53 -9.27 -2.28 4.73
C MET A 53 -10.39 -2.69 5.71
N ASP A 54 -11.53 -3.17 5.22
CA ASP A 54 -12.62 -3.71 6.05
C ASP A 54 -12.21 -5.04 6.73
N ASP A 55 -11.51 -5.92 6.01
CA ASP A 55 -10.98 -7.18 6.54
C ASP A 55 -9.91 -6.92 7.63
N GLU A 56 -9.11 -5.86 7.50
CA GLU A 56 -8.16 -5.36 8.52
C GLU A 56 -8.84 -4.55 9.64
N GLY A 57 -10.16 -4.39 9.61
CA GLY A 57 -10.94 -3.76 10.67
C GLY A 57 -10.87 -2.24 10.71
N MET A 58 -10.47 -1.58 9.63
CA MET A 58 -10.52 -0.12 9.52
C MET A 58 -11.96 0.38 9.34
N ASP A 59 -12.34 1.43 10.07
CA ASP A 59 -13.65 2.07 9.86
C ASP A 59 -13.61 2.95 8.61
N ILE A 60 -13.99 2.36 7.48
CA ILE A 60 -14.08 3.04 6.19
C ILE A 60 -15.52 3.49 5.87
N SER A 61 -16.44 3.39 6.84
CA SER A 61 -17.85 3.66 6.57
C SER A 61 -18.09 5.14 6.28
N GLY A 62 -18.76 5.41 5.15
CA GLY A 62 -19.05 6.78 4.71
C GLY A 62 -17.90 7.52 4.04
N MET A 63 -16.70 6.93 3.96
CA MET A 63 -15.57 7.52 3.23
C MET A 63 -15.76 7.43 1.72
N SER A 64 -15.44 8.52 1.04
CA SER A 64 -15.33 8.59 -0.41
C SER A 64 -14.09 7.85 -0.92
N ASP A 65 -14.04 7.57 -2.23
CA ASP A 65 -12.86 6.93 -2.84
C ASP A 65 -11.60 7.80 -2.68
N GLU A 66 -11.74 9.13 -2.74
CA GLU A 66 -10.65 10.08 -2.54
C GLU A 66 -10.11 10.02 -1.10
N GLU A 67 -10.98 10.01 -0.09
CA GLU A 67 -10.58 9.89 1.32
C GLU A 67 -9.89 8.55 1.63
N ILE A 68 -10.26 7.49 0.91
CA ILE A 68 -9.60 6.17 1.01
C ILE A 68 -8.22 6.20 0.36
N GLU A 69 -8.07 6.82 -0.81
CA GLU A 69 -6.77 6.98 -1.47
C GLU A 69 -5.79 7.85 -0.66
N GLU A 70 -6.30 8.74 0.20
CA GLU A 70 -5.50 9.62 1.06
C GLU A 70 -5.01 8.97 2.37
N GLN A 71 -5.44 7.74 2.69
CA GLN A 71 -4.94 7.02 3.88
C GLN A 71 -3.44 6.72 3.76
N LEU A 72 -2.71 6.79 4.88
CA LEU A 72 -1.25 6.69 4.92
C LEU A 72 -0.76 5.28 4.52
N GLU A 73 -1.58 4.28 4.79
CA GLU A 73 -1.39 2.86 4.51
C GLU A 73 -1.67 2.50 3.04
N VAL A 74 -2.33 3.38 2.28
CA VAL A 74 -2.84 3.11 0.92
C VAL A 74 -1.94 3.69 -0.16
N PHE A 75 -1.16 2.87 -0.85
CA PHE A 75 -0.24 3.32 -1.89
C PHE A 75 -0.86 3.10 -3.27
N LYS A 76 -0.79 4.12 -4.13
CA LYS A 76 -1.29 4.05 -5.52
C LYS A 76 -0.14 3.83 -6.48
N LEU A 77 -0.30 2.90 -7.42
CA LEU A 77 0.73 2.65 -8.45
C LEU A 77 0.69 3.75 -9.53
N ASP A 78 1.88 4.10 -10.02
CA ASP A 78 2.08 5.19 -10.99
C ASP A 78 1.41 4.93 -12.36
N ASP A 79 1.15 3.67 -12.70
CA ASP A 79 0.45 3.28 -13.94
C ASP A 79 -1.08 3.44 -13.87
N GLY A 80 -1.61 3.78 -12.69
CA GLY A 80 -3.04 3.94 -12.43
C GLY A 80 -3.83 2.63 -12.41
N HIS A 81 -3.17 1.46 -12.36
CA HIS A 81 -3.82 0.16 -12.48
C HIS A 81 -3.85 -0.68 -11.19
N GLY A 82 -3.45 -0.11 -10.05
CA GLY A 82 -3.54 -0.81 -8.77
C GLY A 82 -3.22 0.06 -7.56
N TYR A 83 -3.52 -0.52 -6.41
CA TYR A 83 -3.18 -0.04 -5.09
C TYR A 83 -2.42 -1.13 -4.35
N PHE A 84 -1.72 -0.80 -3.29
CA PHE A 84 -1.36 -1.76 -2.27
C PHE A 84 -1.56 -1.15 -0.89
N PHE A 85 -1.99 -1.99 0.03
CA PHE A 85 -2.20 -1.66 1.44
C PHE A 85 -1.03 -2.20 2.25
N VAL A 86 -0.47 -1.38 3.14
CA VAL A 86 0.62 -1.76 4.06
C VAL A 86 0.11 -1.60 5.49
N GLU A 87 0.03 -2.70 6.23
CA GLU A 87 -0.27 -2.67 7.66
C GLU A 87 0.94 -2.07 8.43
N ALA A 88 0.68 -1.10 9.32
CA ALA A 88 1.69 -0.42 10.12
C ALA A 88 1.30 -0.34 11.60
#